data_AF-A0A516RFA2-F1
#
_entry.id   AF-A0A516RFA2-F1
#
_cell.length_a   1.000
_cell.length_b   1.000
_cell.length_c   1.000
_cell.angle_alpha   90.00
_cell.angle_beta   90.00
_cell.angle_gamma   90.00
#
_symmetry.space_group_name_H-M   'P 1'
#
loop_
_entity.id
_entity.type
_entity.pdbx_description
1 polymer ?
#
loop_
_entity_poly.entity_id
_entity_poly.type
_entity_poly.pdbx_seq_one_letter_code
_entity_poly.pdbx_strand_id
1 'polypeptide(L)'
;MARLRRNIGKRVASLPGVNDAIREEAIRRAYKIRSAASMHRDTGDFQSSIKVVKASGQHRRQDWLVTINDRNAVSINWGHIDSKTGRPVRGIHAIEKGIE
;
A
#
# COMPACT_ATOMS: atom_id res chain seq x y z
N MET A 1 35.53 -20.29 12.35
CA MET A 1 34.35 -19.45 12.68
C MET A 1 34.09 -18.51 11.50
N ALA A 2 32.93 -18.59 10.85
CA ALA A 2 32.60 -17.69 9.73
C ALA A 2 32.21 -16.30 10.26
N ARG A 3 32.85 -15.24 9.77
CA ARG A 3 32.48 -13.84 10.09
C ARG A 3 31.43 -13.36 9.09
N LEU A 4 30.22 -13.12 9.57
CA LEU A 4 29.18 -12.47 8.78
C LEU A 4 29.58 -11.00 8.55
N ARG A 5 29.58 -10.54 7.29
CA ARG A 5 29.85 -9.14 6.98
C ARG A 5 28.72 -8.27 7.55
N ARG A 6 29.09 -7.18 8.24
CA ARG A 6 28.13 -6.12 8.61
C ARG A 6 27.41 -5.65 7.34
N ASN A 7 26.09 -5.47 7.44
CA ASN A 7 25.20 -5.03 6.35
C ASN A 7 24.92 -6.03 5.22
N ILE A 8 25.17 -7.33 5.41
CA ILE A 8 24.85 -8.33 4.37
C ILE A 8 23.37 -8.31 3.96
N GLY A 9 22.44 -8.11 4.90
CA GLY A 9 21.00 -8.00 4.62
C GLY A 9 20.66 -6.83 3.70
N LYS A 10 21.31 -5.67 3.86
CA LYS A 10 21.12 -4.52 2.96
C LYS A 10 21.61 -4.81 1.54
N ARG A 11 22.71 -5.56 1.41
CA ARG A 11 23.25 -5.98 0.11
C ARG A 11 22.30 -6.95 -0.58
N VAL A 12 21.79 -7.94 0.14
CA VAL A 12 20.80 -8.91 -0.37
C VAL A 12 19.52 -8.20 -0.81
N ALA A 13 18.98 -7.29 0.00
CA ALA A 13 17.78 -6.51 -0.34
C ALA A 13 17.95 -5.60 -1.57
N SER A 14 19.19 -5.25 -1.92
CA SER A 14 19.51 -4.43 -3.09
C SER A 14 19.80 -5.25 -4.35
N LEU A 15 19.77 -6.59 -4.28
CA LEU A 15 19.95 -7.44 -5.45
C LEU A 15 18.76 -7.26 -6.41
N PRO A 16 18.98 -7.18 -7.73
CA PRO A 16 17.92 -6.97 -8.71
C PRO A 16 16.75 -7.94 -8.55
N GLY A 17 17.02 -9.25 -8.51
CA GLY A 17 15.96 -10.26 -8.37
C GLY A 17 15.18 -10.19 -7.04
N VAL A 18 15.82 -9.75 -5.96
CA VAL A 18 15.12 -9.52 -4.68
C VAL A 18 14.23 -8.29 -4.78
N ASN A 19 14.73 -7.22 -5.41
CA ASN A 19 13.96 -5.99 -5.61
C ASN A 19 12.74 -6.21 -6.52
N ASP A 20 12.91 -6.99 -7.59
CA ASP A 20 11.85 -7.35 -8.53
C ASP A 20 10.77 -8.20 -7.85
N ALA A 21 11.16 -9.19 -7.05
CA ALA A 21 10.21 -10.00 -6.27
C ALA A 21 9.40 -9.15 -5.27
N ILE A 22 10.04 -8.19 -4.58
CA ILE A 22 9.33 -7.26 -3.68
C ILE A 22 8.39 -6.34 -4.46
N ARG A 23 8.80 -5.88 -5.65
CA ARG A 23 7.95 -5.06 -6.53
C ARG A 23 6.71 -5.82 -6.97
N GLU A 24 6.87 -7.06 -7.42
CA GLU A 24 5.76 -7.91 -7.85
C GLU A 24 4.78 -8.18 -6.72
N GLU A 25 5.29 -8.42 -5.51
CA GLU A 25 4.45 -8.55 -4.33
C GLU A 25 3.65 -7.27 -4.03
N ALA A 26 4.29 -6.10 -4.09
CA ALA A 26 3.60 -4.82 -3.91
C ALA A 26 2.54 -4.59 -4.99
N ILE A 27 2.79 -4.98 -6.24
CA ILE A 27 1.82 -4.93 -7.34
C ILE A 27 0.63 -5.86 -7.07
N ARG A 28 0.87 -7.11 -6.62
CA ARG A 28 -0.20 -8.04 -6.26
C ARG A 28 -1.07 -7.50 -5.14
N ARG A 29 -0.47 -6.93 -4.09
CA ARG A 29 -1.21 -6.28 -2.99
C ARG A 29 -2.02 -5.08 -3.47
N ALA A 30 -1.44 -4.22 -4.30
CA ALA A 30 -2.16 -3.09 -4.90
C ALA A 30 -3.36 -3.58 -5.75
N TYR A 31 -3.21 -4.70 -6.45
CA TYR A 31 -4.31 -5.29 -7.21
C TYR A 31 -5.45 -5.78 -6.30
N LYS A 32 -5.14 -6.46 -5.19
CA LYS A 32 -6.16 -6.87 -4.19
C LYS A 32 -6.92 -5.65 -3.64
N ILE A 33 -6.19 -4.60 -3.26
CA ILE A 33 -6.79 -3.36 -2.73
C ILE A 33 -7.67 -2.70 -3.80
N ARG A 34 -7.19 -2.58 -5.05
CA ARG A 34 -7.98 -2.03 -6.17
C ARG A 34 -9.24 -2.85 -6.46
N SER A 35 -9.14 -4.17 -6.39
CA SER A 35 -10.29 -5.07 -6.58
C SER A 35 -11.34 -4.84 -5.50
N ALA A 36 -10.94 -4.74 -4.23
CA ALA A 36 -11.85 -4.42 -3.14
C ALA A 36 -12.43 -3.00 -3.27
N ALA A 37 -11.60 -2.04 -3.69
CA ALA A 37 -11.99 -0.66 -3.95
C ALA A 37 -12.97 -0.49 -5.12
N SER A 38 -13.03 -1.44 -6.06
CA SER A 38 -13.91 -1.36 -7.24
C SER A 38 -15.40 -1.32 -6.91
N MET A 39 -15.78 -1.68 -5.67
CA MET A 39 -17.14 -1.52 -5.16
C MET A 39 -17.48 -0.05 -4.84
N HIS A 40 -16.49 0.80 -4.62
CA HIS A 40 -16.64 2.23 -4.37
C HIS A 40 -16.63 3.00 -5.70
N ARG A 41 -17.78 2.97 -6.40
CA ARG A 41 -17.90 3.41 -7.81
C ARG A 41 -18.25 4.87 -8.03
N ASP A 42 -18.62 5.62 -6.99
CA ASP A 42 -19.23 6.95 -7.17
C ASP A 42 -18.33 7.92 -7.94
N THR A 43 -16.99 7.84 -7.76
CA THR A 43 -16.05 8.67 -8.52
C THR A 43 -14.88 7.90 -9.14
N GLY A 44 -14.53 6.72 -8.64
CA GLY A 44 -13.34 5.96 -9.09
C GLY A 44 -11.99 6.61 -8.70
N ASP A 45 -12.00 7.81 -8.13
CA ASP A 45 -10.81 8.57 -7.71
C ASP A 45 -10.00 7.77 -6.70
N PHE A 46 -10.67 7.20 -5.70
CA PHE A 46 -10.03 6.37 -4.67
C PHE A 46 -9.25 5.22 -5.31
N GLN A 47 -9.88 4.46 -6.22
CA GLN A 47 -9.25 3.34 -6.89
C GLN A 47 -8.06 3.79 -7.76
N SER A 48 -8.22 4.88 -8.52
CA SER A 48 -7.18 5.42 -9.41
C SER A 48 -5.99 6.01 -8.65
N SER A 49 -6.20 6.44 -7.40
CA SER A 49 -5.16 6.97 -6.52
C SER A 49 -4.21 5.90 -5.96
N ILE A 50 -4.60 4.61 -6.00
CA ILE A 50 -3.80 3.49 -5.50
C ILE A 50 -2.64 3.23 -6.46
N LYS A 51 -1.41 3.46 -6.01
CA LYS A 51 -0.19 3.34 -6.82
C LYS A 51 0.88 2.54 -6.09
N VAL A 52 1.76 1.91 -6.86
CA VAL A 52 2.98 1.29 -6.33
C VAL A 52 4.13 2.23 -6.64
N VAL A 53 4.83 2.69 -5.60
CA VAL A 53 5.94 3.62 -5.73
C VAL A 53 7.18 3.05 -5.07
N LYS A 54 8.34 3.33 -5.66
CA LYS A 54 9.61 3.01 -5.04
C LYS A 54 9.87 4.04 -3.94
N ALA A 55 9.99 3.59 -2.70
CA ALA A 55 10.30 4.45 -1.57
C ALA A 55 11.77 4.35 -1.22
N SER A 56 12.44 5.51 -1.20
CA SER A 56 13.74 5.67 -0.58
C SER A 56 13.52 6.12 0.88
N GLY A 57 13.40 5.18 1.80
CA GLY A 57 13.24 5.50 3.22
C GLY A 57 14.52 6.00 3.89
N GLN A 58 14.40 6.51 5.12
CA GLN A 58 15.56 6.73 6.01
C GLN A 58 16.44 5.46 6.04
N HIS A 59 17.76 5.66 6.01
CA HIS A 59 18.77 4.59 5.91
C HIS A 59 18.91 3.86 4.56
N ARG A 60 18.45 4.46 3.44
CA ARG A 60 18.61 3.93 2.07
C ARG A 60 17.92 2.57 1.86
N ARG A 61 16.81 2.30 2.57
CA ARG A 61 15.97 1.14 2.25
C ARG A 61 15.33 1.37 0.89
N GLN A 62 15.50 0.40 -0.02
CA GLN A 62 14.88 0.39 -1.34
C GLN A 62 13.68 -0.54 -1.29
N ASP A 63 12.55 -0.02 -0.80
CA ASP A 63 11.32 -0.78 -0.71
C ASP A 63 10.30 -0.29 -1.75
N TRP A 64 9.28 -1.11 -2.00
CA TRP A 64 8.13 -0.75 -2.81
C TRP A 64 6.93 -0.56 -1.89
N LEU A 65 6.30 0.60 -1.97
CA LEU A 65 5.12 0.94 -1.17
C LEU A 65 3.88 0.95 -2.04
N VAL A 66 2.78 0.49 -1.48
CA VAL A 66 1.45 0.79 -2.00
C VAL A 66 0.97 2.08 -1.34
N THR A 67 0.80 3.13 -2.14
CA THR A 67 0.36 4.45 -1.69
C THR A 67 -1.04 4.74 -2.19
N ILE A 68 -1.83 5.45 -1.39
CA ILE A 68 -3.19 5.88 -1.74
C ILE A 68 -3.22 7.40 -1.59
N ASN A 69 -3.29 8.11 -2.72
CA ASN A 69 -3.18 9.57 -2.75
C ASN A 69 -4.54 10.23 -2.97
N ASP A 70 -5.53 9.80 -2.19
CA ASP A 70 -6.87 10.41 -2.13
C ASP A 70 -7.00 11.15 -0.78
N ARG A 71 -7.47 12.41 -0.83
CA ARG A 71 -7.67 13.24 0.38
C ARG A 71 -8.64 12.60 1.37
N ASN A 72 -9.58 11.81 0.87
CA ASN A 72 -10.61 11.13 1.65
C ASN A 72 -10.27 9.65 1.89
N ALA A 73 -9.06 9.18 1.56
CA ALA A 73 -8.70 7.76 1.63
C ALA A 73 -9.01 7.12 3.00
N VAL A 74 -8.74 7.86 4.08
CA VAL A 74 -8.99 7.39 5.46
C VAL A 74 -10.49 7.21 5.69
N SER A 75 -11.28 8.24 5.39
CA SER A 75 -12.74 8.23 5.56
C SER A 75 -13.43 7.18 4.68
N ILE A 76 -12.91 6.93 3.48
CA ILE A 76 -13.41 5.90 2.56
C ILE A 76 -13.07 4.51 3.11
N ASN A 77 -11.83 4.28 3.57
CA ASN A 77 -11.40 2.96 4.00
C ASN A 77 -12.00 2.54 5.35
N TRP A 78 -11.97 3.42 6.35
CA TRP A 78 -12.40 3.10 7.72
C TRP A 78 -13.75 3.69 8.12
N GLY A 79 -14.32 4.55 7.28
CA GLY A 79 -15.58 5.22 7.57
C GLY A 79 -15.38 6.57 8.25
N HIS A 80 -16.50 7.26 8.46
CA HIS A 80 -16.55 8.57 9.12
C HIS A 80 -17.95 8.83 9.67
N ILE A 81 -18.11 9.90 10.44
CA ILE A 81 -19.42 10.43 10.81
C ILE A 81 -19.86 11.44 9.74
N ASP A 82 -21.01 11.22 9.12
CA ASP A 82 -21.58 12.18 8.16
C ASP A 82 -21.93 13.47 8.91
N SER A 83 -21.34 14.59 8.50
CA SER A 83 -21.53 15.89 9.13
C SER A 83 -22.94 16.46 8.94
N LYS A 84 -23.71 15.97 7.96
CA LYS A 84 -25.09 16.42 7.70
C LYS A 84 -26.11 15.66 8.52
N THR A 85 -25.97 14.34 8.59
CA THR A 85 -26.96 13.47 9.25
C THR A 85 -26.53 13.01 10.64
N GLY A 86 -25.27 13.20 11.01
CA GLY A 86 -24.67 12.69 12.26
C GLY A 86 -24.53 11.17 12.29
N ARG A 87 -24.87 10.47 11.19
CA ARG A 87 -24.88 9.00 11.14
C ARG A 87 -23.48 8.47 10.81
N PRO A 88 -23.09 7.32 11.38
CA PRO A 88 -21.87 6.65 10.99
C PRO A 88 -22.00 6.07 9.57
N VAL A 89 -21.02 6.37 8.73
CA VAL A 89 -20.83 5.77 7.40
C VAL A 89 -19.76 4.70 7.52
N ARG A 90 -20.08 3.47 7.13
CA ARG A 90 -19.15 2.34 7.20
C ARG A 90 -18.10 2.44 6.09
N GLY A 91 -16.84 2.22 6.45
CA GLY A 91 -15.74 2.13 5.50
C GLY A 91 -15.74 0.83 4.70
N ILE A 92 -15.02 0.83 3.58
CA ILE A 92 -14.93 -0.33 2.67
C ILE A 92 -13.84 -1.34 3.05
N HIS A 93 -12.90 -0.96 3.93
CA HIS A 93 -11.80 -1.80 4.41
C HIS A 93 -11.00 -2.47 3.28
N ALA A 94 -10.70 -1.72 2.22
CA ALA A 94 -9.98 -2.19 1.05
C ALA A 94 -8.47 -2.39 1.33
N ILE A 95 -7.87 -1.56 2.20
CA ILE A 95 -6.45 -1.63 2.55
C ILE A 95 -6.12 -2.97 3.20
N GLU A 96 -7.00 -3.45 4.07
CA GLU A 96 -6.89 -4.70 4.81
C GLU A 96 -6.77 -5.90 3.86
N LYS A 97 -7.40 -5.83 2.68
CA LYS A 97 -7.28 -6.86 1.63
C LYS A 97 -5.92 -6.95 0.95
N GLY A 98 -5.07 -5.93 1.11
CA GLY A 98 -3.68 -5.97 0.69
C GLY A 98 -2.71 -6.51 1.75
N ILE A 99 -3.20 -6.81 2.96
CA ILE A 99 -2.39 -7.29 4.08
C ILE A 99 -2.51 -8.81 4.25
N GLU A 100 -3.71 -9.36 3.96
CA GLU A 100 -4.01 -10.80 3.83
C GLU A 100 -3.21 -11.47 2.70
#